data_AF-A0A8C3P0C2-F1
#
_entry.id   AF-A0A8C3P0C2-F1
#
_cell.length_a   1.000
_cell.length_b   1.000
_cell.length_c   1.000
_cell.angle_alpha   90.00
_cell.angle_beta   90.00
_cell.angle_gamma   90.00
#
_symmetry.space_group_name_H-M   'P 1'
#
loop_
_entity.id
_entity.type
_entity.pdbx_description
1 polymer ?
#
loop_
_entity_poly.entity_id
_entity_poly.type
_entity_poly.pdbx_seq_one_letter_code
_entity_poly.pdbx_strand_id
1 'polypeptide(L)'
;MSSDLDVFVGNTTLIDEEVYRLWLDGHSVAEAVARRLRGGVLEREGTSVAVLQSDTRDHYRTFQMLERLLHAPPRLLQQLLFQIPPERQALLVQRYWGHWGHWGDTGDRGDSGGHWGY
;
A
#
# COMPACT_ATOMS: atom_id res chain seq x y z
N MET A 1 -20.12 -24.58 -17.58
CA MET A 1 -19.40 -23.35 -17.99
C MET A 1 -18.18 -23.30 -17.11
N SER A 2 -17.01 -23.46 -17.73
CA SER A 2 -15.70 -23.64 -17.07
C SER A 2 -15.48 -22.56 -16.02
N SER A 3 -15.24 -22.95 -14.77
CA SER A 3 -14.68 -22.06 -13.77
C SER A 3 -13.25 -21.79 -14.22
N ASP A 4 -13.00 -20.64 -14.85
CA ASP A 4 -11.65 -20.14 -15.11
C ASP A 4 -10.98 -19.91 -13.76
N LEU A 5 -10.38 -20.97 -13.24
CA LEU A 5 -9.47 -20.93 -12.11
C LEU A 5 -8.16 -20.42 -12.68
N ASP A 6 -8.01 -19.09 -12.73
CA ASP A 6 -6.79 -18.45 -13.17
C ASP A 6 -5.74 -18.60 -12.07
N VAL A 7 -5.17 -19.81 -11.97
CA VAL A 7 -4.06 -20.12 -11.07
C VAL A 7 -2.80 -19.52 -11.69
N PHE A 8 -2.62 -18.22 -11.49
CA PHE A 8 -1.33 -17.59 -11.73
C PHE A 8 -0.33 -18.12 -10.69
N VAL A 9 0.47 -19.11 -11.10
CA VAL A 9 1.76 -19.41 -10.46
C VAL A 9 2.75 -18.32 -10.89
N GLY A 10 2.54 -17.11 -10.39
CA GLY A 10 3.36 -15.93 -10.68
C GLY A 10 3.86 -15.29 -9.40
N ASN A 11 4.96 -14.55 -9.48
CA ASN A 11 5.49 -13.72 -8.39
C ASN A 11 4.60 -12.48 -8.20
N THR A 12 3.29 -12.69 -8.10
CA THR A 12 2.28 -11.64 -8.02
C THR A 12 2.54 -10.87 -6.74
N THR A 13 2.87 -9.60 -6.89
CA THR A 13 3.07 -8.73 -5.73
C THR A 13 1.72 -8.54 -5.05
N LEU A 14 1.49 -9.28 -3.96
CA LEU A 14 0.33 -9.12 -3.11
C LEU A 14 0.45 -7.77 -2.40
N ILE A 15 -0.59 -6.96 -2.52
CA ILE A 15 -0.68 -5.68 -1.83
C ILE A 15 -1.85 -5.77 -0.86
N ASP A 16 -1.53 -5.64 0.42
CA ASP A 16 -2.52 -5.42 1.47
C ASP A 16 -3.06 -3.98 1.36
N GLU A 17 -4.34 -3.88 1.04
CA GLU A 17 -5.03 -2.60 0.86
C GLU A 17 -5.18 -1.79 2.16
N GLU A 18 -5.31 -2.47 3.30
CA GLU A 18 -5.39 -1.80 4.60
C GLU A 18 -4.04 -1.17 4.93
N VAL A 19 -2.95 -1.91 4.72
CA VAL A 19 -1.58 -1.42 4.93
C VAL A 19 -1.26 -0.28 3.97
N TYR A 20 -1.70 -0.38 2.71
CA TYR A 20 -1.54 0.69 1.72
C TYR A 20 -2.26 1.96 2.12
N ARG A 21 -3.50 1.86 2.61
CA ARG A 21 -4.24 3.02 3.12
C ARG A 21 -3.53 3.66 4.33
N LEU A 22 -3.08 2.86 5.29
CA LEU A 22 -2.36 3.38 6.46
C LEU A 22 -1.06 4.09 6.06
N TRP A 23 -0.36 3.59 5.05
CA TRP A 23 0.82 4.24 4.48
C TRP A 23 0.47 5.57 3.79
N LEU A 24 -0.59 5.61 2.98
CA LEU A 24 -1.08 6.86 2.36
C LEU A 24 -1.46 7.90 3.42
N ASP A 25 -2.15 7.48 4.49
CA ASP A 25 -2.53 8.32 5.64
C ASP A 25 -1.32 8.86 6.43
N GLY A 26 -0.09 8.48 6.06
CA GLY A 26 1.16 8.96 6.65
C GLY A 26 1.55 8.27 7.96
N HIS A 27 0.93 7.15 8.31
CA HIS A 27 1.31 6.39 9.50
C HIS A 27 2.69 5.74 9.35
N SER A 28 3.44 5.71 10.44
CA SER A 28 4.67 4.91 10.52
C SER A 28 4.37 3.41 10.57
N VAL A 29 5.38 2.58 10.28
CA VAL A 29 5.28 1.10 10.40
C VAL A 29 4.78 0.70 11.79
N ALA A 30 5.27 1.34 12.86
CA ALA A 30 4.88 1.03 14.22
C ALA A 30 3.39 1.35 14.49
N GLU A 31 2.91 2.50 14.01
CA GLU A 31 1.50 2.89 14.13
C GLU A 31 0.58 1.99 13.32
N ALA A 32 1.00 1.61 12.10
CA ALA A 32 0.24 0.70 11.26
C ALA A 32 0.11 -0.69 11.89
N VAL A 33 1.21 -1.24 12.43
CA VAL A 33 1.19 -2.49 13.20
C VAL A 33 0.24 -2.37 14.39
N ALA A 34 0.35 -1.29 15.17
CA ALA A 34 -0.52 -1.08 16.34
C ALA A 34 -2.01 -1.03 15.96
N ARG A 35 -2.35 -0.41 14.82
CA ARG A 35 -3.72 -0.35 14.29
C ARG A 35 -4.22 -1.72 13.83
N ARG A 36 -3.41 -2.47 13.06
CA ARG A 36 -3.73 -3.85 12.62
C ARG A 36 -3.94 -4.79 13.80
N LEU A 37 -3.11 -4.66 14.85
CA LEU A 37 -3.28 -5.42 16.10
C LEU A 37 -4.62 -5.10 16.78
N ARG A 38 -4.98 -3.82 16.91
CA ARG A 38 -6.29 -3.43 17.47
C ARG A 38 -7.47 -3.90 16.61
N GLY A 39 -7.24 -4.08 15.31
CA GLY A 39 -8.22 -4.62 14.36
C GLY A 39 -8.42 -6.14 14.43
N GLY A 40 -7.68 -6.85 15.30
CA GLY A 40 -7.83 -8.30 15.51
C GLY A 40 -7.24 -9.16 14.38
N VAL A 41 -6.20 -8.66 13.69
CA VAL A 41 -5.57 -9.39 12.58
C VAL A 41 -4.94 -10.72 13.03
N LEU A 42 -4.42 -10.77 14.27
CA LEU A 42 -3.76 -11.99 14.79
C LEU A 42 -4.76 -13.13 14.93
N GLU A 43 -5.95 -12.83 15.45
CA GLU A 43 -7.04 -13.79 15.65
C GLU A 43 -7.64 -14.24 14.33
N ARG A 44 -7.72 -13.34 13.35
CA ARG A 44 -8.28 -13.64 12.01
C ARG A 44 -7.35 -14.48 11.16
N GLU A 45 -6.04 -14.20 11.21
CA GLU A 45 -5.06 -14.84 10.33
C GLU A 45 -4.23 -15.92 11.02
N GLY A 46 -4.36 -16.07 12.34
CA GLY A 46 -3.60 -17.05 13.10
C GLY A 46 -2.09 -16.79 13.08
N THR A 47 -1.68 -15.52 12.98
CA THR A 47 -0.28 -15.12 12.83
C THR A 47 0.32 -14.60 14.14
N SER A 48 1.65 -14.41 14.16
CA SER A 48 2.35 -13.81 15.31
C SER A 48 2.61 -12.32 15.10
N VAL A 49 2.77 -11.58 16.21
CA VAL A 49 3.13 -10.15 16.18
C VAL A 49 4.40 -9.91 15.36
N ALA A 50 5.41 -10.77 15.50
CA ALA A 50 6.67 -10.63 14.78
C ALA A 50 6.50 -10.79 13.26
N VAL A 51 5.66 -11.74 12.83
CA VAL A 51 5.34 -11.95 11.41
C VAL A 51 4.56 -10.75 10.87
N LEU A 52 3.55 -10.26 11.60
CA LEU A 52 2.80 -9.05 11.23
C LEU A 52 3.70 -7.82 11.08
N GLN A 53 4.66 -7.65 11.99
CA GLN A 53 5.63 -6.56 11.93
C GLN A 53 6.52 -6.65 10.68
N SER A 54 7.03 -7.84 10.37
CA SER A 54 7.84 -8.06 9.16
C SER A 54 7.03 -7.79 7.91
N ASP A 55 5.81 -8.37 7.83
CA ASP A 55 4.90 -8.20 6.71
C ASP A 55 4.56 -6.71 6.46
N THR A 56 4.23 -5.97 7.53
CA THR A 56 3.95 -4.53 7.43
C THR A 56 5.17 -3.77 6.90
N ARG A 57 6.37 -4.12 7.39
CA ARG A 57 7.61 -3.46 6.98
C ARG A 57 7.96 -3.73 5.51
N ASP A 58 7.72 -4.96 5.03
CA ASP A 58 7.99 -5.35 3.66
C ASP A 58 7.01 -4.69 2.68
N HIS A 59 5.74 -4.55 3.08
CA HIS A 59 4.77 -3.73 2.36
C HIS A 59 5.21 -2.27 2.26
N TYR A 60 5.66 -1.66 3.37
CA TYR A 60 6.13 -0.27 3.36
C TYR A 60 7.32 -0.05 2.42
N ARG A 61 8.30 -0.97 2.42
CA ARG A 61 9.43 -0.93 1.48
C ARG A 61 8.94 -1.02 0.03
N THR A 62 7.98 -1.90 -0.23
CA THR A 62 7.35 -2.05 -1.55
C THR A 62 6.64 -0.77 -1.97
N PHE A 63 5.89 -0.13 -1.08
CA PHE A 63 5.20 1.14 -1.37
C PHE A 63 6.17 2.29 -1.65
N GLN A 64 7.26 2.40 -0.91
CA GLN A 64 8.32 3.38 -1.19
C GLN A 64 8.93 3.20 -2.59
N MET A 65 9.11 1.95 -3.03
CA MET A 65 9.59 1.66 -4.38
C MET A 65 8.52 2.00 -5.44
N LEU A 66 7.25 1.70 -5.16
CA LEU A 66 6.12 1.98 -6.05
C LEU A 66 5.79 3.47 -6.16
N GLU A 67 5.97 4.26 -5.10
CA GLU A 67 5.65 5.69 -5.09
C GLU A 67 6.30 6.45 -6.26
N ARG A 68 7.59 6.15 -6.52
CA ARG A 68 8.33 6.73 -7.65
C ARG A 68 7.72 6.37 -9.02
N LEU A 69 7.05 5.22 -9.11
CA LEU A 69 6.36 4.75 -10.31
C LEU A 69 4.93 5.34 -10.38
N LEU A 70 4.27 5.56 -9.24
CA LEU A 70 2.94 6.17 -9.17
C LEU A 70 2.94 7.63 -9.65
N HIS A 71 4.03 8.36 -9.44
CA HIS A 71 4.25 9.70 -10.03
C HIS A 71 4.42 9.69 -11.56
N ALA A 72 4.75 8.54 -12.16
CA ALA A 72 4.97 8.41 -13.59
C ALA A 72 4.27 7.15 -14.13
N PRO A 73 2.93 7.18 -14.28
CA PRO A 73 2.13 6.00 -14.63
C PRO A 73 2.61 5.20 -15.87
N PRO A 74 3.14 5.82 -16.94
CA PRO A 74 3.71 5.05 -18.06
C PRO A 74 4.86 4.12 -17.67
N ARG A 75 5.62 4.46 -16.61
CA ARG A 75 6.74 3.64 -16.10
C ARG A 75 6.26 2.48 -15.23
N LEU A 76 5.08 2.58 -14.61
CA LEU A 76 4.45 1.49 -13.86
C LEU A 76 4.03 0.34 -14.79
N LEU A 77 3.62 0.66 -16.02
CA LEU A 77 3.27 -0.32 -17.05
C LEU A 77 4.49 -0.97 -17.72
N GLN A 78 5.65 -0.32 -17.69
CA GLN A 78 6.87 -0.78 -18.37
C GLN A 78 7.84 -1.53 -17.45
N GLN A 79 7.65 -1.47 -16.13
CA GLN A 79 8.53 -2.12 -15.18
C GLN A 79 8.22 -3.63 -15.05
N LEU A 80 9.26 -4.45 -14.91
CA LEU A 80 9.17 -5.91 -14.77
C LEU A 80 9.42 -6.42 -13.35
N LEU A 81 9.69 -5.50 -12.40
CA LEU A 81 10.10 -5.82 -11.04
C LEU A 81 8.92 -6.25 -10.15
N PHE A 82 7.77 -5.60 -10.32
CA PHE A 82 6.54 -5.92 -9.63
C PHE A 82 5.55 -6.52 -10.61
N GLN A 83 5.24 -7.80 -10.46
CA GLN A 83 4.16 -8.43 -11.21
C GLN A 83 2.84 -8.06 -10.53
N ILE A 84 2.36 -6.84 -10.79
CA ILE A 84 1.08 -6.35 -10.28
C ILE A 84 0.08 -6.43 -11.44
N PRO A 85 -1.07 -7.12 -11.28
CA PRO A 85 -2.10 -7.17 -12.31
C PRO A 85 -2.60 -5.77 -12.71
N PRO A 86 -2.96 -5.52 -13.98
CA PRO A 86 -3.37 -4.20 -14.46
C PRO A 86 -4.50 -3.55 -13.64
N GLU A 87 -5.49 -4.33 -13.22
CA GLU A 87 -6.60 -3.88 -12.38
C GLU A 87 -6.13 -3.38 -11.00
N ARG A 88 -5.12 -4.06 -10.42
CA ARG A 88 -4.51 -3.60 -9.18
C ARG A 88 -3.65 -2.36 -9.39
N GLN A 89 -2.92 -2.25 -10.51
CA GLN A 89 -2.17 -1.04 -10.82
C GLN A 89 -3.10 0.18 -10.91
N ALA A 90 -4.24 0.03 -11.60
CA ALA A 90 -5.25 1.08 -11.70
C ALA A 90 -5.78 1.49 -10.32
N LEU A 91 -6.07 0.53 -9.44
CA LEU A 91 -6.51 0.80 -8.06
C LEU A 91 -5.47 1.60 -7.27
N LEU A 92 -4.19 1.22 -7.33
CA LEU A 92 -3.13 1.89 -6.60
C LEU A 92 -2.96 3.34 -7.06
N VAL A 93 -2.96 3.57 -8.38
CA VAL A 93 -2.88 4.90 -8.99
C VAL A 93 -4.08 5.74 -8.57
N GLN A 94 -5.30 5.21 -8.71
CA GLN A 94 -6.52 5.93 -8.33
C GLN A 94 -6.52 6.33 -6.86
N ARG A 95 -6.16 5.42 -5.95
CA ARG A 95 -6.11 5.71 -4.51
C ARG A 95 -5.01 6.69 -4.15
N TYR A 96 -3.82 6.58 -4.75
CA TYR A 96 -2.73 7.51 -4.53
C TYR A 96 -3.17 8.94 -4.88
N TRP A 97 -3.55 9.17 -6.14
CA TRP A 97 -3.95 10.50 -6.60
C TRP A 97 -5.25 11.00 -5.96
N GLY A 98 -6.20 10.11 -5.66
CA GLY A 98 -7.42 10.46 -4.92
C GLY A 98 -7.14 10.92 -3.49
N HIS A 99 -6.21 10.27 -2.79
CA HIS A 99 -5.76 10.70 -1.47
C HIS A 99 -5.17 12.12 -1.54
N TRP A 100 -4.22 12.37 -2.44
CA TRP A 100 -3.64 13.71 -2.62
C TRP A 100 -4.65 14.76 -3.11
N GLY A 101 -5.63 14.37 -3.91
CA GLY A 101 -6.72 15.24 -4.36
C GLY A 101 -7.64 15.67 -3.21
N HIS A 102 -7.91 14.78 -2.25
CA HIS A 102 -8.67 15.10 -1.04
C HIS A 102 -7.90 16.07 -0.11
N TRP A 103 -6.58 15.90 0.01
CA TRP A 103 -5.73 16.84 0.77
C TRP A 103 -5.66 18.25 0.15
N GLY A 104 -5.88 18.39 -1.16
CA GLY A 104 -6.00 19.69 -1.81
C GLY A 104 -7.27 20.47 -1.44
N ASP A 105 -8.33 19.78 -1.03
CA ASP A 105 -9.64 20.37 -0.66
C ASP A 105 -9.77 20.60 0.85
N THR A 106 -8.97 19.89 1.66
CA THR A 106 -8.91 20.03 3.13
C THR A 106 -7.80 20.98 3.62
N GLY A 107 -7.06 21.59 2.70
CA GLY A 107 -5.98 22.55 2.97
C GLY A 107 -6.43 23.95 3.42
N ASP A 108 -7.34 24.04 4.39
CA ASP A 108 -7.48 25.21 5.27
C ASP A 108 -7.91 24.74 6.67
N ARG A 109 -6.94 24.22 7.43
CA ARG A 109 -6.80 24.38 8.89
C ARG A 109 -5.67 23.49 9.43
N GLY A 110 -4.59 24.15 9.85
CA GLY A 110 -3.80 23.69 11.00
C GLY A 110 -2.52 22.92 10.70
N ASP A 111 -1.45 23.69 10.47
CA ASP A 111 -0.12 23.53 11.08
C ASP A 111 0.19 22.19 11.78
N SER A 112 1.11 21.42 11.20
CA SER A 112 2.24 20.79 11.91
C SER A 112 3.24 20.22 10.90
N GLY A 113 4.44 20.81 10.89
CA GLY A 113 5.53 20.47 9.99
C GLY A 113 6.04 19.04 10.14
N GLY A 114 6.19 18.37 9.00
CA GLY A 114 6.98 17.16 8.82
C GLY A 114 8.00 17.40 7.72
N HIS A 115 9.21 17.76 8.14
CA HIS A 115 10.38 18.03 7.32
C HIS A 115 10.79 16.80 6.50
N TRP A 116 10.55 16.81 5.19
CA TRP A 116 11.15 15.86 4.25
C TRP A 116 12.48 16.43 3.76
N GLY A 117 13.55 16.11 4.49
CA GLY A 117 14.93 16.36 4.09
C GLY A 117 15.51 15.13 3.36
N TYR A 118 15.99 15.40 2.13
CA TYR A 118 16.80 14.61 1.19
C TYR A 118 17.37 13.26 1.62
#